data_AF-A0A8S4NNR5-F1
#
_entry.id   AF-A0A8S4NNR5-F1
#
_cell.length_a   1.000
_cell.length_b   1.000
_cell.length_c   1.000
_cell.angle_alpha   90.00
_cell.angle_beta   90.00
_cell.angle_gamma   90.00
#
_symmetry.space_group_name_H-M   'P 1'
#
loop_
_entity.id
_entity.type
_entity.pdbx_description
1 polymer ?
#
loop_
_entity_poly.entity_id
_entity_poly.type
_entity_poly.pdbx_seq_one_letter_code
_entity_poly.pdbx_strand_id
1 'polypeptide(L)'
;FLDNQRDLYHLKTYSDIFLACRFNGEICNESDFTTISLDNYGNCYTFKSNITERYMVREIGPDSGLTLILFLNDYSPLDEFRSKNRDVMLNTPNLFSSKYSKASDGIRLGIHSHGTLPDLDNEGIDLSPG
;
A
#
# COMPACT_ATOMS: atom_id res chain seq x y z
N PHE A 1 1.08 -14.72 21.59
CA PHE A 1 0.53 -13.48 22.19
C PHE A 1 1.15 -12.19 21.66
N LEU A 2 2.38 -12.18 21.12
CA LEU A 2 3.03 -10.97 20.58
C LEU A 2 2.93 -10.81 19.03
N ASP A 3 2.28 -11.73 18.30
CA ASP A 3 2.12 -11.62 16.83
C ASP A 3 0.99 -10.65 16.47
N ASN A 4 -0.20 -10.80 17.08
CA ASN A 4 -1.37 -9.97 16.77
C ASN A 4 -1.16 -8.45 16.93
N GLN A 5 -0.22 -8.03 17.78
CA GLN A 5 0.06 -6.61 17.99
C GLN A 5 1.01 -6.03 16.95
N ARG A 6 1.81 -6.86 16.24
CA ARG A 6 2.81 -6.42 15.25
C ARG A 6 2.22 -6.26 13.85
N ASP A 7 1.26 -7.12 13.49
CA ASP A 7 0.55 -7.02 12.20
C ASP A 7 -0.33 -5.76 12.10
N LEU A 8 -0.80 -5.23 13.23
CA LEU A 8 -1.61 -4.02 13.28
C LEU A 8 -0.84 -2.73 12.90
N TYR A 9 0.49 -2.69 13.04
CA TYR A 9 1.29 -1.49 12.75
C TYR A 9 1.57 -1.28 11.26
N HIS A 10 1.32 -2.28 10.42
CA HIS A 10 1.49 -2.21 8.97
C HIS A 10 0.19 -1.86 8.23
N LEU A 11 -0.97 -1.89 8.92
CA LEU A 11 -2.26 -1.55 8.33
C LEU A 11 -2.45 -0.03 8.35
N LYS A 12 -2.05 0.63 7.25
CA LYS A 12 -2.34 2.05 7.03
C LYS A 12 -3.80 2.22 6.62
N THR A 13 -4.44 3.27 7.13
CA THR A 13 -5.81 3.66 6.73
C THR A 13 -5.79 4.49 5.44
N TYR A 14 -6.96 4.75 4.86
CA TYR A 14 -7.05 5.60 3.67
C TYR A 14 -6.49 7.00 3.94
N SER A 15 -6.85 7.60 5.08
CA SER A 15 -6.35 8.92 5.47
C SER A 15 -4.85 8.96 5.77
N ASP A 16 -4.24 7.81 6.08
CA ASP A 16 -2.78 7.76 6.28
C ASP A 16 -2.02 7.79 4.96
N ILE A 17 -2.62 7.32 3.87
CA ILE A 17 -1.95 7.12 2.57
C ILE A 17 -2.36 8.17 1.53
N PHE A 18 -3.63 8.54 1.42
CA PHE A 18 -4.12 9.34 0.30
C PHE A 18 -4.13 10.83 0.64
N LEU A 19 -3.23 11.61 0.03
CA LEU A 19 -3.22 13.07 0.12
C LEU A 19 -4.15 13.72 -0.91
N ALA A 20 -4.19 13.17 -2.11
CA ALA A 20 -5.10 13.61 -3.17
C ALA A 20 -5.51 12.45 -4.08
N CYS A 21 -6.75 12.51 -4.55
CA CYS A 21 -7.33 11.55 -5.50
C CYS A 21 -8.13 12.32 -6.55
N ARG A 22 -7.88 12.06 -7.83
CA ARG A 22 -8.70 12.55 -8.94
C ARG A 22 -8.96 11.49 -9.98
N PHE A 23 -10.16 11.47 -10.53
CA PHE A 23 -10.53 10.67 -11.70
C PHE A 23 -11.38 11.52 -12.64
N ASN A 24 -11.08 11.57 -13.94
CA ASN A 24 -11.75 12.48 -14.89
C ASN A 24 -11.73 13.96 -14.43
N GLY A 25 -10.66 14.40 -13.76
CA GLY A 25 -10.54 15.73 -13.16
C GLY A 25 -11.33 15.97 -11.87
N GLU A 26 -12.25 15.06 -11.51
CA GLU A 26 -13.11 15.15 -10.32
C GLU A 26 -12.44 14.52 -9.10
N ILE A 27 -12.68 15.07 -7.91
CA ILE A 27 -12.13 14.56 -6.66
C ILE A 27 -12.81 13.23 -6.31
N CYS A 28 -12.01 12.19 -6.05
CA CYS A 28 -12.48 10.91 -5.51
C CYS A 28 -12.27 10.84 -3.99
N ASN A 29 -13.08 10.01 -3.33
CA ASN A 29 -13.11 9.84 -1.88
C ASN A 29 -12.84 8.39 -1.48
N GLU A 30 -12.66 8.13 -0.19
CA GLU A 30 -12.49 6.79 0.37
C GLU A 30 -13.59 5.80 -0.06
N SER A 31 -14.84 6.27 -0.20
CA SER A 31 -15.98 5.45 -0.66
C SER A 31 -15.82 4.92 -2.09
N ASP A 32 -14.91 5.49 -2.88
CA ASP A 32 -14.60 5.03 -4.23
C ASP A 32 -13.60 3.86 -4.25
N PHE A 33 -13.11 3.45 -3.07
CA PHE A 33 -12.17 2.37 -2.90
C PHE A 33 -12.77 1.23 -2.09
N THR A 34 -12.41 0.01 -2.44
CA THR A 34 -12.61 -1.16 -1.58
C THR A 34 -11.30 -1.54 -0.93
N THR A 35 -11.34 -1.86 0.37
CA THR A 35 -10.15 -2.26 1.13
C THR A 35 -10.09 -3.78 1.25
N ILE A 36 -8.94 -4.37 0.96
CA ILE A 36 -8.60 -5.76 1.29
C ILE A 36 -7.30 -5.76 2.09
N SER A 37 -7.18 -6.65 3.07
CA SER A 37 -5.92 -6.81 3.82
C SER A 37 -5.20 -8.06 3.31
N LEU A 38 -3.95 -7.90 2.86
CA LEU A 38 -3.10 -8.98 2.38
C LEU A 38 -1.91 -9.15 3.34
N ASP A 39 -1.60 -10.38 3.74
CA ASP A 39 -0.59 -10.69 4.76
C ASP A 39 0.79 -10.06 4.49
N ASN A 40 1.19 -9.95 3.21
CA ASN A 40 2.49 -9.42 2.82
C ASN A 40 2.48 -7.91 2.52
N TYR A 41 1.31 -7.28 2.36
CA TYR A 41 1.17 -5.91 1.85
C TYR A 41 0.37 -4.97 2.76
N GLY A 42 -0.25 -5.50 3.81
CA GLY A 42 -1.14 -4.73 4.69
C GLY A 42 -2.46 -4.38 3.99
N ASN A 43 -2.99 -3.18 4.23
CA ASN A 43 -4.21 -2.71 3.60
C ASN A 43 -3.95 -2.28 2.15
N CYS A 44 -4.63 -2.92 1.21
CA CYS A 44 -4.65 -2.57 -0.20
C CYS A 44 -5.98 -1.88 -0.54
N TYR A 45 -5.90 -0.81 -1.34
CA TYR A 45 -7.04 0.00 -1.75
C TYR A 45 -7.26 -0.14 -3.25
N THR A 46 -8.39 -0.74 -3.65
CA THR A 46 -8.76 -0.91 -5.06
C THR A 46 -9.79 0.14 -5.46
N PHE A 47 -9.41 1.03 -6.37
CA PHE A 47 -10.33 2.02 -6.94
C PHE A 47 -11.39 1.31 -7.79
N LYS A 48 -12.67 1.58 -7.50
CA LYS A 48 -13.83 1.12 -8.29
C LYS A 48 -13.81 -0.36 -8.66
N SER A 49 -13.62 -1.23 -7.68
CA SER A 49 -13.55 -2.69 -7.90
C SER A 49 -14.87 -3.34 -8.31
N ASN A 50 -16.00 -2.67 -8.08
CA ASN A 50 -17.33 -3.23 -8.32
C ASN A 50 -17.68 -3.29 -9.81
N ILE A 51 -18.01 -4.50 -10.29
CA ILE A 51 -18.35 -4.78 -11.69
C ILE A 51 -19.64 -4.08 -12.16
N THR A 52 -20.54 -3.72 -11.24
CA THR A 52 -21.82 -3.09 -11.61
C THR A 52 -21.68 -1.61 -11.92
N GLU A 53 -20.57 -0.99 -11.55
CA GLU A 53 -20.35 0.44 -11.74
C GLU A 53 -19.48 0.67 -12.98
N ARG A 54 -20.04 1.33 -14.00
CA ARG A 54 -19.30 1.66 -15.22
C ARG A 54 -18.53 2.96 -15.03
N TYR A 55 -17.23 2.86 -14.82
CA TYR A 55 -16.32 4.00 -14.87
C TYR A 55 -15.53 3.97 -16.16
N MET A 56 -15.69 5.03 -16.94
CA MET A 56 -14.97 5.22 -18.19
C MET A 56 -14.22 6.53 -18.11
N VAL A 57 -13.01 6.54 -18.64
CA VAL A 57 -12.28 7.79 -18.88
C VAL A 57 -13.04 8.59 -19.95
N ARG A 58 -13.14 9.90 -19.76
CA ARG A 58 -13.79 10.81 -20.73
C ARG A 58 -13.00 10.91 -22.02
N GLU A 59 -11.68 10.91 -21.90
CA GLU A 59 -10.72 11.01 -22.98
C GLU A 59 -9.40 10.34 -22.57
N ILE A 60 -8.55 10.10 -23.56
CA ILE A 60 -7.22 9.53 -23.32
C ILE A 60 -6.29 10.66 -22.87
N GLY A 61 -5.74 10.53 -21.67
CA GLY A 61 -4.76 11.49 -21.15
C GLY A 61 -4.65 11.43 -19.62
N PRO A 62 -3.58 12.01 -19.06
CA PRO A 62 -3.36 12.02 -17.61
C PRO A 62 -4.46 12.77 -16.85
N ASP A 63 -4.99 13.85 -17.42
CA ASP A 63 -6.03 14.68 -16.78
C ASP A 63 -7.38 13.95 -16.65
N SER A 64 -7.64 12.98 -17.53
CA SER A 64 -8.85 12.16 -17.51
C SER A 64 -8.68 10.80 -16.82
N GLY A 65 -7.44 10.39 -16.56
CA GLY A 65 -7.13 9.15 -15.85
C GLY A 65 -7.32 9.25 -14.34
N LEU A 66 -6.84 8.22 -13.64
CA LEU A 66 -6.70 8.22 -12.18
C LEU A 66 -5.38 8.90 -11.80
N THR A 67 -5.46 9.97 -11.04
CA THR A 67 -4.30 10.69 -10.48
C THR A 67 -4.33 10.57 -8.96
N LEU A 68 -3.23 10.12 -8.37
CA LEU A 68 -3.08 9.95 -6.93
C LEU A 68 -1.85 10.71 -6.45
N ILE A 69 -1.95 11.34 -5.27
CA ILE A 69 -0.80 11.81 -4.50
C ILE A 69 -0.86 11.07 -3.17
N LEU A 70 0.20 10.34 -2.86
CA LEU A 70 0.23 9.39 -1.76
C LEU A 70 1.32 9.79 -0.76
N PHE A 71 1.04 9.60 0.52
CA PHE A 71 1.96 9.80 1.61
C PHE A 71 2.45 8.45 2.12
N LEU A 72 3.76 8.30 2.11
CA LEU A 72 4.45 7.13 2.64
C LEU A 72 5.26 7.61 3.82
N ASN A 73 4.80 7.27 5.01
CA ASN A 73 5.55 7.54 6.23
C ASN A 73 6.41 6.32 6.54
N ASP A 74 7.72 6.50 6.41
CA ASP A 74 8.74 5.48 6.70
C ASP A 74 8.93 5.22 8.21
N TYR A 75 8.22 5.97 9.05
CA TYR A 75 8.36 5.82 10.49
C TYR A 75 7.60 4.60 11.01
N SER A 76 8.28 3.45 11.06
CA SER A 76 7.90 2.39 11.98
C SER A 76 8.67 2.55 13.29
N PRO A 77 8.01 2.51 14.47
CA PRO A 77 8.71 2.46 15.76
C PRO A 77 9.69 1.29 15.86
N LEU A 78 9.49 0.24 15.05
CA LEU A 78 10.40 -0.89 14.93
C LEU A 78 11.69 -0.49 14.20
N ASP A 79 11.65 0.35 13.17
CA ASP A 79 12.86 0.81 12.48
C ASP A 79 13.68 1.75 13.37
N GLU A 80 13.03 2.56 14.20
CA GLU A 80 13.70 3.33 15.24
C GLU A 80 14.38 2.41 16.27
N PHE A 81 13.66 1.39 16.76
CA PHE A 81 14.21 0.41 17.69
C PHE A 81 15.38 -0.38 17.07
N ARG A 82 15.27 -0.79 15.81
CA ARG A 82 16.32 -1.50 15.06
C ARG A 82 17.55 -0.62 14.84
N SER A 83 17.36 0.64 14.48
CA SER A 83 18.43 1.61 14.30
C SER A 83 19.22 1.81 15.60
N LYS A 84 18.51 1.91 16.74
CA LYS A 84 19.11 2.05 18.08
C LYS A 84 19.79 0.78 18.61
N ASN A 85 19.36 -0.40 18.18
CA ASN A 85 19.84 -1.70 18.68
C ASN A 85 20.58 -2.54 17.62
N ARG A 86 21.13 -1.90 16.57
CA ARG A 86 21.82 -2.57 15.45
C ARG A 86 22.88 -3.56 15.93
N ASP A 87 23.66 -3.19 16.95
CA ASP A 87 24.76 -4.01 17.47
C ASP A 87 24.28 -5.28 18.19
N VAL A 88 23.07 -5.25 18.76
CA VAL A 88 22.43 -6.43 19.36
C VAL A 88 21.90 -7.35 18.26
N MET A 89 21.32 -6.78 17.20
CA MET A 89 20.77 -7.53 16.05
C MET A 89 21.83 -8.31 15.26
N LEU A 90 23.05 -7.78 15.12
CA LEU A 90 24.15 -8.48 14.44
C LEU A 90 24.61 -9.76 15.17
N ASN A 91 24.33 -9.86 16.47
CA ASN A 91 24.77 -10.96 17.32
C ASN A 91 23.68 -12.01 17.61
N THR A 92 22.44 -11.81 17.15
CA THR A 92 21.31 -12.75 17.31
C THR A 92 20.53 -12.94 16.00
N PRO A 93 21.13 -13.56 14.97
CA PRO A 93 20.53 -13.68 13.64
C PRO A 93 19.25 -14.53 13.59
N ASN A 94 19.02 -15.38 14.60
CA ASN A 94 17.87 -16.29 14.64
C ASN A 94 16.61 -15.71 15.32
N LEU A 95 16.69 -14.50 15.91
CA LEU A 95 15.54 -13.90 16.62
C LEU A 95 14.65 -13.03 15.72
N PHE A 96 15.15 -12.59 14.56
CA PHE A 96 14.43 -11.71 13.66
C PHE A 96 14.48 -12.28 12.26
N SER A 97 13.39 -12.93 11.83
CA SER A 97 13.33 -13.52 10.50
C SER A 97 13.58 -12.42 9.44
N SER A 98 14.48 -12.70 8.49
CA SER A 98 14.70 -11.86 7.31
C SER A 98 13.47 -11.76 6.40
N LYS A 99 12.35 -12.40 6.76
CA LYS A 99 11.08 -12.31 6.04
C LYS A 99 10.50 -10.88 6.03
N TYR A 100 11.00 -10.00 6.90
CA TYR A 100 10.56 -8.60 7.04
C TYR A 100 11.66 -7.58 6.71
N SER A 101 12.70 -7.97 5.98
CA SER A 101 13.85 -7.10 5.66
C SER A 101 13.74 -6.35 4.34
N LYS A 102 12.53 -6.14 3.82
CA LYS A 102 12.28 -5.25 2.68
C LYS A 102 10.97 -4.50 2.90
N ALA A 103 10.98 -3.54 3.82
CA ALA A 103 10.19 -2.35 3.54
C ALA A 103 10.91 -1.68 2.38
N SER A 104 10.45 -1.93 1.16
CA SER A 104 10.63 -0.89 0.15
C SER A 104 9.81 0.28 0.68
N ASP A 105 10.44 1.44 0.89
CA ASP A 105 9.74 2.66 1.32
C ASP A 105 8.70 3.15 0.28
N GLY A 106 8.43 2.36 -0.76
CA GLY A 106 7.52 2.64 -1.86
C GLY A 106 6.17 1.92 -1.78
N ILE A 107 5.39 2.07 -2.84
CA ILE A 107 4.09 1.42 -3.04
C ILE A 107 4.21 0.33 -4.09
N ARG A 108 3.52 -0.78 -3.90
CA ARG A 108 3.28 -1.75 -4.95
C ARG A 108 1.91 -1.56 -5.58
N LEU A 109 1.88 -1.28 -6.87
CA LEU A 109 0.67 -1.02 -7.66
C LEU A 109 0.33 -2.25 -8.50
N GLY A 110 -0.93 -2.69 -8.46
CA GLY A 110 -1.48 -3.72 -9.35
C GLY A 110 -2.62 -3.17 -10.21
N ILE A 111 -2.69 -3.57 -11.47
CA ILE A 111 -3.80 -3.26 -12.38
C ILE A 111 -4.48 -4.58 -12.73
N HIS A 112 -5.79 -4.68 -12.48
CA HIS A 112 -6.54 -5.91 -12.72
C HIS A 112 -7.98 -5.59 -13.19
N SER A 113 -8.69 -6.62 -13.64
CA SER A 113 -10.09 -6.48 -14.07
C SER A 113 -11.03 -6.26 -12.89
N HIS A 114 -12.20 -5.66 -13.16
CA HIS A 114 -13.25 -5.48 -12.15
C HIS A 114 -13.71 -6.84 -11.59
N GLY A 115 -14.01 -6.90 -10.29
CA GLY A 115 -14.46 -8.12 -9.62
C GLY A 115 -13.41 -9.22 -9.43
N THR A 116 -12.15 -8.99 -9.80
CA THR A 116 -11.04 -9.93 -9.53
C THR A 116 -10.16 -9.44 -8.38
N LEU A 117 -9.31 -10.33 -7.86
CA LEU A 117 -8.25 -9.93 -6.93
C LEU A 117 -6.97 -9.58 -7.71
N PRO A 118 -6.16 -8.62 -7.22
CA PRO A 118 -4.85 -8.33 -7.80
C PRO A 118 -3.84 -9.43 -7.47
N ASP A 119 -3.04 -9.84 -8.45
CA ASP A 119 -1.83 -10.64 -8.24
C ASP A 119 -0.61 -9.72 -8.10
N LEU A 120 -0.43 -9.20 -6.89
CA LEU A 120 0.68 -8.27 -6.62
C LEU A 120 2.04 -8.97 -6.71
N ASP A 121 2.14 -10.27 -6.42
CA ASP A 121 3.43 -10.96 -6.40
C ASP A 121 4.01 -11.11 -7.82
N ASN A 122 3.16 -11.42 -8.81
CA ASN A 122 3.60 -11.65 -10.19
C ASN A 122 3.42 -10.44 -11.11
N GLU A 123 2.39 -9.61 -10.90
CA GLU A 123 2.00 -8.52 -11.81
C GLU A 123 2.13 -7.12 -11.19
N GLY A 124 2.56 -7.04 -9.93
CA GLY A 124 2.76 -5.77 -9.22
C GLY A 124 3.96 -4.96 -9.75
N ILE A 125 3.80 -3.64 -9.70
CA ILE A 125 4.82 -2.64 -10.07
C ILE A 125 5.25 -1.90 -8.81
N ASP A 126 6.55 -1.84 -8.54
CA ASP A 126 7.09 -1.07 -7.42
C ASP A 126 7.33 0.40 -7.80
N LEU A 127 6.74 1.31 -7.03
CA LEU A 127 6.88 2.75 -7.16
C LEU A 127 7.63 3.30 -5.96
N SER A 128 8.81 3.87 -6.18
CA SER A 128 9.60 4.49 -5.11
C SER A 128 9.03 5.87 -4.73
N PRO A 129 9.21 6.34 -3.49
CA PRO A 129 8.93 7.73 -3.13
C PRO A 129 9.80 8.69 -3.94
N GLY A 130 9.27 9.87 -4.29
CA GLY A 130 9.99 10.88 -5.05
C GLY A 130 9.16 12.12 -5.34
#